data_AF-A0A3S1MI33-F1
#
_entry.id   AF-A0A3S1MI33-F1
#
_cell.length_a   1.000
_cell.length_b   1.000
_cell.length_c   1.000
_cell.angle_alpha   90.00
_cell.angle_beta   90.00
_cell.angle_gamma   90.00
#
_symmetry.space_group_name_H-M   'P 1'
#
loop_
_entity.id
_entity.type
_entity.pdbx_description
1 polymer ?
#
loop_
_entity_poly.entity_id
_entity_poly.type
_entity_poly.pdbx_seq_one_letter_code
_entity_poly.pdbx_strand_id
1 'polypeptide(L)' 'MRRQRFSTRHNGQKGFGFIQPTDGGKDVFVHVSALERAGFPSLAEGQKLQFELERDTKGRESAANLQLI' A
#
# COMPACT_ATOMS: atom_id res chain seq x y z
N MET A 1 -3.42 -1.02 -17.34
CA MET A 1 -2.65 -1.13 -16.08
C MET A 1 -2.21 0.25 -15.61
N ARG A 2 -2.77 0.77 -14.51
CA ARG A 2 -2.39 2.08 -13.94
C ARG A 2 -1.27 1.86 -12.92
N ARG A 3 -0.03 2.03 -13.35
CA ARG A 3 1.16 2.01 -12.49
C ARG A 3 1.41 3.43 -11.98
N GLN A 4 1.07 3.72 -10.73
CA GLN A 4 1.35 5.02 -10.13
C GLN A 4 2.50 4.92 -9.12
N ARG A 5 3.16 6.05 -8.87
CA ARG A 5 4.17 6.20 -7.82
C ARG A 5 3.45 6.63 -6.55
N PHE A 6 3.83 6.06 -5.42
CA PHE A 6 3.18 6.32 -4.15
C PHE A 6 4.20 6.47 -3.03
N SER A 7 3.83 7.22 -2.00
CA SER A 7 4.62 7.37 -0.78
C SER A 7 3.99 6.53 0.31
N THR A 8 4.75 5.61 0.89
CA THR A 8 4.23 4.72 1.94
C THR A 8 4.54 5.25 3.33
N ARG A 9 3.57 5.15 4.23
CA ARG A 9 3.81 5.23 5.67
C ARG A 9 3.46 3.89 6.31
N HIS A 10 4.42 3.29 6.99
CA HIS A 10 4.24 2.02 7.67
C HIS A 10 4.56 2.19 9.15
N ASN A 11 3.67 1.72 10.02
CA ASN A 11 3.93 1.69 11.46
C ASN A 11 4.19 0.24 11.86
N GLY A 12 5.46 -0.16 11.91
CA GLY A 12 5.88 -1.53 12.23
C GLY A 12 5.38 -2.03 13.59
N GLN A 13 5.02 -1.12 14.48
CA GLN A 13 4.50 -1.44 15.80
C GLN A 13 3.02 -1.86 15.81
N LYS A 14 2.26 -1.59 14.73
CA LYS A 14 0.81 -1.86 14.67
C LYS A 14 0.36 -2.81 13.56
N GLY A 15 1.25 -3.25 12.68
CA GLY A 15 0.88 -4.23 11.65
C GLY A 15 -0.12 -3.70 10.61
N PHE A 16 -0.12 -2.39 10.35
CA PHE A 16 -0.87 -1.78 9.26
C PHE A 16 -0.11 -0.56 8.72
N GLY A 17 -0.44 -0.18 7.50
CA GLY A 17 0.11 1.00 6.85
C GLY A 17 -0.95 1.74 6.04
N PHE A 18 -0.57 2.93 5.61
CA PHE A 18 -1.34 3.70 4.64
C PHE A 18 -0.42 4.06 3.49
N ILE A 19 -0.97 3.98 2.28
CA ILE A 19 -0.26 4.36 1.08
C ILE A 19 -0.94 5.59 0.50
N GLN A 20 -0.15 6.66 0.36
CA GLN A 20 -0.63 7.91 -0.16
C GLN A 20 -0.23 8.05 -1.63
N PRO A 21 -1.19 8.28 -2.55
CA PRO A 21 -0.89 8.63 -3.94
C PRO A 21 -0.13 9.93 -4.02
N THR A 22 0.91 10.00 -4.86
CA THR A 22 1.58 11.27 -5.16
C THR A 22 0.67 12.26 -5.87
N ASP A 23 -0.45 11.78 -6.41
CA ASP A 23 -1.53 12.58 -7.02
C ASP A 23 -2.39 13.32 -5.97
N GLY A 24 -2.15 13.11 -4.67
CA GLY A 24 -2.96 13.71 -3.60
C GLY A 24 -4.35 13.06 -3.44
N GLY A 25 -4.54 11.87 -4.03
CA GLY A 25 -5.75 11.07 -3.89
C GLY A 25 -5.94 10.50 -2.48
N LYS A 26 -7.06 9.79 -2.28
CA LYS A 26 -7.41 9.17 -1.00
C LYS A 26 -6.33 8.19 -0.51
N ASP A 27 -6.07 8.21 0.78
CA ASP A 27 -5.19 7.25 1.44
C ASP A 27 -5.72 5.83 1.26
N VAL A 28 -4.84 4.94 0.85
CA VAL A 28 -5.15 3.54 0.62
C VAL A 28 -4.72 2.74 1.83
N PHE A 29 -5.64 1.96 2.36
CA PHE A 29 -5.33 1.11 3.49
C PHE A 29 -4.55 -0.14 3.05
N VAL A 30 -3.45 -0.44 3.75
CA VAL A 30 -2.67 -1.66 3.54
C VAL A 30 -2.56 -2.46 4.85
N HIS A 31 -2.92 -3.73 4.77
CA HIS A 31 -2.76 -4.68 5.87
C HIS A 31 -1.33 -5.24 5.90
N VAL A 32 -0.80 -5.57 7.09
CA VAL A 32 0.45 -6.36 7.20
C VAL A 32 0.37 -7.67 6.41
N SER A 33 -0.80 -8.29 6.33
CA SER A 33 -0.98 -9.51 5.53
C SER A 33 -0.70 -9.31 4.04
N ALA A 34 -0.92 -8.11 3.50
CA ALA A 34 -0.58 -7.80 2.11
C ALA A 34 0.94 -7.61 1.93
N LEU A 35 1.59 -7.02 2.93
CA LEU A 35 3.05 -6.88 3.00
C LEU A 35 3.76 -8.23 3.11
N GLU A 36 3.28 -9.09 3.99
CA GLU A 36 3.78 -10.46 4.16
C GLU A 36 3.58 -11.29 2.90
N ARG A 37 2.41 -11.18 2.24
CA ARG A 37 2.16 -11.82 0.94
C ARG A 37 3.10 -11.35 -0.16
N ALA A 38 3.46 -10.08 -0.13
CA ALA A 38 4.42 -9.50 -1.05
C ALA A 38 5.88 -9.82 -0.67
N GLY A 39 6.12 -10.47 0.48
CA GLY A 39 7.45 -10.82 0.96
C GLY A 39 8.23 -9.63 1.54
N PHE A 40 7.55 -8.53 1.89
CA PHE A 40 8.17 -7.35 2.48
C PHE A 40 7.95 -7.34 4.00
N PRO A 41 9.00 -7.58 4.81
CA PRO A 41 8.87 -7.58 6.27
C PRO A 41 8.63 -6.17 6.84
N SER A 42 9.03 -5.13 6.13
CA SER A 42 8.65 -3.74 6.43
C SER A 42 8.74 -2.89 5.17
N LEU A 43 8.01 -1.77 5.17
CA LEU A 43 8.24 -0.68 4.22
C LEU A 43 8.94 0.46 4.95
N ALA A 44 9.93 1.06 4.31
CA ALA A 44 10.47 2.32 4.77
C ALA A 44 9.46 3.46 4.50
N GLU A 45 9.39 4.42 5.42
CA GLU A 45 8.62 5.64 5.20
C GLU A 45 9.17 6.40 3.97
N GLY A 46 8.29 6.77 3.05
CA GLY A 46 8.66 7.44 1.80
C GLY A 46 9.23 6.53 0.72
N GLN A 47 9.21 5.21 0.93
CA GLN A 47 9.61 4.24 -0.10
C GLN A 47 8.60 4.24 -1.24
N LYS A 48 9.12 4.25 -2.47
CA LYS A 48 8.31 4.16 -3.68
C LYS A 48 8.09 2.69 -3.99
N LEU A 49 6.83 2.30 -4.08
CA LEU A 49 6.44 0.97 -4.50
C LEU A 49 5.22 1.05 -5.41
N GLN A 50 5.02 -0.01 -6.18
CA GLN A 50 3.81 -0.26 -6.93
C GLN A 50 2.88 -1.14 -6.11
N PHE A 51 1.58 -0.86 -6.17
CA PHE A 51 0.55 -1.74 -5.67
C PHE A 51 -0.68 -1.58 -6.55
N GLU A 52 -1.57 -2.57 -6.48
CA GLU A 52 -2.86 -2.54 -7.13
C GLU A 52 -3.95 -2.15 -6.14
N LEU A 53 -4.85 -1.29 -6.60
CA LEU A 53 -6.00 -0.86 -5.83
C LEU A 53 -7.17 -1.80 -6.10
N GLU A 54 -7.53 -2.59 -5.08
CA GLU A 54 -8.73 -3.41 -5.14
C GLU A 54 -9.86 -2.75 -4.34
N ARG A 55 -11.04 -2.67 -4.95
CA ARG A 55 -12.28 -2.23 -4.29
C ARG A 55 -13.06 -3.46 -3.87
N ASP A 56 -13.27 -3.61 -2.56
CA ASP A 56 -14.20 -4.60 -2.05
C ASP A 56 -15.65 -4.24 -2.42
N THR A 57 -16.52 -5.26 -2.38
CA THR A 57 -17.98 -5.15 -2.50
C THR A 57 -18.61 -4.10 -1.57
N LYS A 58 -17.94 -3.75 -0.46
CA LYS A 58 -18.34 -2.68 0.46
C LYS A 58 -17.82 -1.28 0.08
N GLY A 59 -17.22 -1.10 -1.10
CA GLY A 59 -16.71 0.18 -1.57
C GLY A 59 -15.42 0.66 -0.88
N ARG A 60 -14.72 -0.24 -0.17
CA ARG A 60 -13.46 0.07 0.50
C ARG A 60 -12.29 -0.22 -0.43
N GLU A 61 -11.38 0.74 -0.54
CA GLU A 61 -10.16 0.66 -1.35
C GLU A 61 -9.02 0.10 -0.50
N SER A 62 -8.45 -1.04 -0.92
CA SER A 62 -7.33 -1.70 -0.24
C SER A 62 -6.18 -1.93 -1.22
N ALA A 63 -4.95 -1.88 -0.72
CA ALA A 63 -3.77 -2.20 -1.51
C ALA A 63 -3.55 -3.72 -1.60
N ALA A 64 -3.36 -4.21 -2.82
CA ALA A 64 -3.03 -5.58 -3.15
C ALA A 64 -1.78 -5.62 -4.05
N ASN A 65 -1.17 -6.80 -4.21
CA ASN A 65 -0.01 -7.02 -5.08
C ASN A 65 1.08 -5.95 -4.94
N LEU A 66 1.63 -5.78 -3.74
CA LEU A 66 2.73 -4.83 -3.53
C LEU A 66 3.98 -5.32 -4.24
N GLN A 67 4.65 -4.44 -4.97
CA GLN A 67 5.89 -4.67 -5.69
C GLN A 67 6.84 -3.51 -5.48
N LEU A 68 8.05 -3.79 -5.02
CA LEU A 68 9.11 -2.79 -4.94
C LEU A 68 9.56 -2.39 -6.36
N ILE A 69 9.81 -1.10 -6.56
CA ILE A 69 10.31 -0.53 -7.83
C ILE A 69 11.58 0.29 -7.62
#